data_AF-A0A399IS97-F1
#
_entry.id   AF-A0A399IS97-F1
#
_cell.length_a   1.000
_cell.length_b   1.000
_cell.length_c   1.000
_cell.angle_alpha   90.00
_cell.angle_beta   90.00
_cell.angle_gamma   90.00
#
_symmetry.space_group_name_H-M   'P 1'
#
loop_
_entity.id
_entity.type
_entity.pdbx_description
1 polymer ?
#
loop_
_entity_poly.entity_id
_entity_poly.type
_entity_poly.pdbx_seq_one_letter_code
_entity_poly.pdbx_strand_id
1 'polypeptide(L)'
;MRRLLSFNSGWEERALNYGNGITVLYSDQCPIIDYAIKNITEASKECNVSIRLHKIDNHIEAQNSPSQYRTFNIIVDGKFLTHRIFNKEKYIGILKSGQVS
;
A
#
# COMPACT_ATOMS: atom_id res chain seq x y z
N MET A 1 31.50 -13.31 15.43
CA MET A 1 30.88 -12.78 14.20
C MET A 1 29.55 -12.14 14.60
N ARG A 2 29.46 -10.80 14.68
CA ARG A 2 28.19 -10.13 14.97
C ARG A 2 27.27 -10.41 13.77
N ARG A 3 26.29 -11.29 13.95
CA ARG A 3 25.19 -11.46 13.00
C ARG A 3 24.49 -10.11 12.97
N LEU A 4 24.80 -9.29 11.96
CA LEU A 4 23.92 -8.18 11.60
C LEU A 4 22.56 -8.85 11.46
N LEU A 5 21.62 -8.50 12.34
CA LEU A 5 20.20 -8.79 12.15
C LEU A 5 19.91 -8.38 10.71
N SER A 6 19.73 -9.34 9.81
CA SER A 6 19.40 -9.01 8.43
C SER A 6 18.07 -8.28 8.50
N PHE A 7 18.09 -6.97 8.25
CA PHE A 7 16.88 -6.17 8.19
C PHE A 7 15.96 -6.81 7.14
N ASN A 8 14.98 -7.56 7.64
CA ASN A 8 13.86 -8.22 6.98
C ASN A 8 13.84 -8.11 5.43
N SER A 9 14.62 -8.95 4.75
CA SER A 9 14.82 -8.96 3.30
C SER A 9 13.59 -9.45 2.48
N GLY A 10 12.46 -9.73 3.14
CA GLY A 10 11.28 -10.37 2.52
C GLY A 10 10.12 -9.42 2.19
N TRP A 11 10.30 -8.10 2.27
CA TRP A 11 9.21 -7.15 2.00
C TRP A 11 8.81 -7.11 0.53
N GLU A 12 9.77 -7.23 -0.38
CA GLU A 12 9.50 -7.32 -1.81
C GLU A 12 8.73 -8.60 -2.14
N GLU A 13 9.14 -9.74 -1.58
CA GLU A 13 8.45 -11.02 -1.76
C GLU A 13 7.01 -10.98 -1.22
N ARG A 14 6.80 -10.34 -0.06
CA ARG A 14 5.44 -10.11 0.47
C ARG A 14 4.62 -9.20 -0.42
N ALA A 15 5.22 -8.19 -1.04
CA ALA A 15 4.54 -7.28 -1.95
C ALA A 15 4.12 -8.03 -3.24
N LEU A 16 4.94 -8.96 -3.74
CA LEU A 16 4.64 -9.78 -4.91
C LEU A 16 3.36 -10.61 -4.75
N ASN A 17 3.02 -11.03 -3.53
CA ASN A 17 1.78 -11.77 -3.25
C ASN A 17 0.50 -10.99 -3.61
N TYR A 18 0.57 -9.67 -3.72
CA TYR A 18 -0.56 -8.84 -4.11
C TYR A 18 -0.73 -8.71 -5.63
N GLY A 19 0.24 -9.19 -6.42
CA GLY A 19 0.16 -9.30 -7.88
C GLY A 19 -0.05 -7.98 -8.62
N ASN A 20 -0.56 -8.09 -9.85
CA ASN A 20 -0.79 -6.96 -10.75
C ASN A 20 -1.97 -6.08 -10.32
N GLY A 21 -1.85 -4.78 -10.58
CA GLY A 21 -2.78 -3.74 -10.21
C GLY A 21 -2.41 -3.04 -8.90
N ILE A 22 -3.34 -2.23 -8.40
CA ILE A 22 -3.11 -1.37 -7.25
C ILE A 22 -3.83 -1.94 -6.04
N THR A 23 -3.06 -2.24 -4.99
CA THR A 23 -3.59 -2.73 -3.71
C THR A 23 -3.26 -1.73 -2.60
N VAL A 24 -4.29 -1.32 -1.87
CA VAL A 24 -4.19 -0.45 -0.70
C VAL A 24 -4.39 -1.30 0.54
N LEU A 25 -3.31 -1.50 1.28
CA LEU A 25 -3.35 -2.13 2.59
C LEU A 25 -3.67 -1.08 3.65
N TYR A 26 -4.62 -1.37 4.52
CA TYR A 26 -4.99 -0.44 5.58
C TYR A 26 -5.39 -1.16 6.86
N SER A 27 -5.27 -0.49 8.01
CA SER A 27 -5.71 -1.00 9.30
C SER A 27 -6.42 0.10 10.09
N ASP A 28 -7.41 -0.28 10.91
CA ASP A 28 -8.16 0.63 11.77
C ASP A 28 -7.30 1.25 12.89
N GLN A 29 -6.07 0.79 13.04
CA GLN A 29 -5.08 1.35 13.98
C GLN A 29 -4.57 2.75 13.56
N CYS A 30 -4.98 3.26 12.39
CA CYS A 30 -4.62 4.61 11.93
C CYS A 30 -5.82 5.58 12.06
N PRO A 31 -5.69 6.69 12.81
CA PRO A 31 -6.81 7.60 13.08
C PRO A 31 -7.29 8.39 11.85
N ILE A 32 -6.54 8.36 10.74
CA ILE A 32 -6.83 9.11 9.50
C ILE A 32 -7.04 8.18 8.29
N ILE A 33 -7.35 6.91 8.54
CA ILE A 33 -7.42 5.88 7.49
C ILE A 33 -8.61 6.07 6.56
N ASP A 34 -9.77 6.47 7.10
CA ASP A 34 -10.98 6.73 6.32
C ASP A 34 -10.75 7.87 5.31
N TYR A 35 -10.01 8.90 5.72
CA TYR A 35 -9.62 10.00 4.84
C TYR A 35 -8.73 9.51 3.69
N ALA A 36 -7.76 8.64 3.98
CA ALA A 36 -6.88 8.06 2.98
C ALA A 36 -7.65 7.18 1.97
N ILE A 37 -8.51 6.28 2.47
CA ILE A 37 -9.35 5.38 1.66
C ILE A 37 -10.29 6.18 0.77
N LYS A 38 -10.95 7.20 1.33
CA LYS A 38 -11.84 8.07 0.56
C LYS A 38 -11.10 8.75 -0.59
N ASN A 39 -9.97 9.38 -0.31
CA ASN A 39 -9.19 10.10 -1.32
C ASN A 39 -8.69 9.20 -2.44
N ILE A 40 -8.15 8.02 -2.12
CA ILE A 40 -7.62 7.11 -3.15
C ILE A 40 -8.74 6.48 -3.97
N THR A 41 -9.89 6.19 -3.36
CA THR A 41 -11.07 5.66 -4.05
C THR A 41 -11.69 6.70 -5.00
N GLU A 42 -11.77 7.96 -4.57
CA GLU A 42 -12.22 9.05 -5.45
C GLU A 42 -11.23 9.27 -6.60
N ALA A 43 -9.93 9.29 -6.31
CA ALA A 43 -8.89 9.42 -7.33
C ALA A 43 -8.92 8.26 -8.34
N SER A 44 -9.17 7.03 -7.88
CA SER A 44 -9.24 5.86 -8.76
C SER A 44 -10.45 5.90 -9.68
N LYS A 45 -11.62 6.32 -9.18
CA LYS A 45 -12.81 6.55 -10.00
C LYS A 45 -12.56 7.62 -11.06
N GLU A 46 -11.93 8.74 -10.68
CA GLU A 46 -11.62 9.84 -11.58
C GLU A 46 -10.62 9.44 -12.68
N CYS A 47 -9.67 8.56 -12.35
CA CYS A 47 -8.70 8.03 -13.32
C CYS A 47 -9.19 6.77 -14.06
N ASN A 48 -10.40 6.28 -13.78
CA ASN A 48 -10.92 5.00 -14.27
C ASN A 48 -9.98 3.80 -14.02
N VAL A 49 -9.33 3.80 -12.84
CA VAL A 49 -8.41 2.75 -12.38
C VAL A 49 -9.08 1.90 -11.30
N SER A 50 -8.99 0.58 -11.44
CA SER A 50 -9.44 -0.34 -10.39
C SER A 50 -8.40 -0.45 -9.28
N ILE A 51 -8.84 -0.28 -8.03
CA ILE A 51 -8.02 -0.49 -6.84
C ILE A 51 -8.61 -1.61 -5.99
N ARG A 52 -7.75 -2.36 -5.29
CA ARG A 52 -8.15 -3.33 -4.27
C ARG A 52 -7.89 -2.74 -2.90
N LEU A 53 -8.92 -2.64 -2.07
CA LEU A 53 -8.78 -2.28 -0.66
C LEU A 53 -8.65 -3.58 0.14
N HIS A 54 -7.57 -3.73 0.90
CA HIS A 54 -7.32 -4.91 1.72
C HIS A 54 -7.06 -4.49 3.17
N LYS A 55 -7.99 -4.84 4.04
CA LYS A 55 -7.94 -4.51 5.47
C LYS A 55 -7.05 -5.52 6.21
N ILE A 56 -6.07 -5.02 6.93
CA ILE A 56 -5.25 -5.75 7.90
C ILE A 56 -5.98 -5.71 9.24
N ASP A 57 -6.60 -6.84 9.59
CA ASP A 57 -7.39 -7.00 10.83
C ASP A 57 -6.62 -7.81 11.88
N ASN A 58 -5.80 -8.77 11.46
CA ASN A 58 -5.12 -9.67 12.38
C ASN A 58 -3.61 -9.38 12.53
N HIS A 59 -3.06 -9.82 13.67
CA HIS A 59 -1.66 -9.62 14.03
C HIS A 59 -0.68 -10.36 13.09
N ILE A 60 -1.11 -11.46 12.48
CA ILE A 60 -0.30 -12.28 11.55
C ILE A 60 -0.09 -11.49 10.25
N GLU A 61 -1.15 -10.92 9.68
CA GLU A 61 -1.09 -10.03 8.51
C GLU A 61 -0.27 -8.78 8.80
N ALA A 62 -0.44 -8.19 9.99
CA ALA A 62 0.37 -7.04 10.40
C ALA A 62 1.87 -7.38 10.46
N GLN A 63 2.24 -8.57 10.93
CA GLN A 63 3.64 -9.04 10.94
C GLN A 63 4.18 -9.34 9.53
N ASN A 64 3.31 -9.78 8.62
CA ASN A 64 3.63 -10.11 7.23
C ASN A 64 3.41 -8.94 6.25
N SER A 65 3.12 -7.74 6.75
CA SER A 65 3.01 -6.55 5.92
C SER A 65 4.31 -6.30 5.12
N PRO A 66 4.23 -5.91 3.84
CA PRO A 66 5.39 -5.60 3.00
C PRO A 66 6.09 -4.28 3.36
N SER A 67 5.89 -3.79 4.57
CA SER A 67 6.37 -2.51 5.06
C SER A 67 6.51 -2.56 6.57
N GLN A 68 7.49 -1.81 7.09
CA GLN A 68 7.61 -1.55 8.52
C GLN A 68 6.38 -0.84 9.10
N TYR A 69 5.61 -0.15 8.25
CA TYR A 69 4.35 0.49 8.60
C TYR A 69 3.20 -0.50 8.36
N ARG A 70 2.54 -0.90 9.45
CA ARG A 70 1.49 -1.93 9.46
C ARG A 70 0.07 -1.37 9.34
N THR A 71 -0.02 -0.07 9.05
CA THR A 71 -1.24 0.73 9.15
C THR A 71 -1.77 1.19 7.81
N PHE A 72 -0.91 1.62 6.89
CA PHE A 72 -1.30 2.05 5.55
C PHE A 72 -0.16 1.82 4.56
N ASN A 73 -0.42 1.12 3.46
CA ASN A 73 0.54 0.91 2.38
C ASN A 73 -0.17 0.87 1.03
N ILE A 74 0.50 1.37 0.00
CA ILE A 74 0.06 1.24 -1.40
C ILE A 74 1.08 0.36 -2.11
N ILE A 75 0.58 -0.63 -2.83
CA ILE A 75 1.34 -1.59 -3.62
C ILE A 75 0.85 -1.47 -5.05
N VAL A 76 1.78 -1.41 -6.00
CA VAL A 76 1.50 -1.35 -7.43
C VAL A 76 2.29 -2.46 -8.10
N ASP A 77 1.60 -3.36 -8.80
CA ASP A 77 2.21 -4.47 -9.54
C ASP A 77 3.21 -5.28 -8.71
N GLY A 78 2.78 -5.65 -7.51
CA GLY A 78 3.57 -6.42 -6.57
C GLY A 78 4.76 -5.67 -5.96
N LYS A 79 4.86 -4.35 -6.15
CA LYS A 79 5.94 -3.50 -5.61
C LYS A 79 5.40 -2.51 -4.60
N PHE A 80 6.09 -2.39 -3.46
CA PHE A 80 5.78 -1.36 -2.48
C PHE A 80 6.00 0.03 -3.09
N LEU A 81 4.96 0.87 -3.07
CA LEU A 81 5.03 2.24 -3.57
C LEU A 81 5.25 3.23 -2.42
N THR A 82 4.37 3.22 -1.42
CA THR A 82 4.42 4.20 -0.33
C THR A 82 3.58 3.77 0.87
N HIS A 83 3.94 4.27 2.05
CA HIS A 83 3.15 4.17 3.29
C HIS A 83 2.54 5.52 3.69
N ARG A 84 2.75 6.56 2.87
CA ARG A 84 2.33 7.92 3.20
C ARG A 84 0.91 8.17 2.72
N ILE A 85 0.15 8.85 3.57
CA ILE A 85 -1.19 9.32 3.23
C ILE A 85 -1.05 10.66 2.49
N PHE A 86 -1.73 10.77 1.36
CA PHE A 86 -1.75 11.98 0.54
C PHE A 86 -3.16 12.52 0.33
N ASN A 87 -3.25 13.73 -0.23
CA ASN A 87 -4.49 14.29 -0.73
C ASN A 87 -4.89 13.64 -2.06
N LYS A 88 -6.14 13.85 -2.49
CA LYS A 88 -6.68 13.30 -3.74
C LYS A 88 -5.81 13.63 -4.96
N GLU A 89 -5.36 14.87 -5.10
CA GLU A 89 -4.60 15.35 -6.26
C GLU A 89 -3.27 14.61 -6.43
N LYS A 90 -2.57 14.35 -5.33
CA LYS A 90 -1.33 13.60 -5.37
C LYS A 90 -1.58 12.14 -5.76
N TYR A 91 -2.68 11.53 -5.29
CA TYR A 91 -3.06 10.19 -5.74
C TYR A 91 -3.37 10.16 -7.23
N ILE A 92 -4.10 11.14 -7.78
CA ILE A 92 -4.32 11.25 -9.22
C ILE A 92 -2.99 11.30 -9.98
N GLY A 93 -2.02 12.11 -9.50
CA GLY A 93 -0.68 12.16 -10.09
C GLY A 93 0.04 10.81 -10.07
N ILE A 94 -0.04 10.09 -8.95
CA ILE A 94 0.54 8.75 -8.79
C ILE A 94 -0.13 7.75 -9.73
N LEU A 95 -1.46 7.73 -9.78
CA LEU A 95 -2.24 6.80 -10.62
C LEU A 95 -1.95 7.04 -12.11
N LYS A 96 -1.87 8.31 -12.53
CA LYS A 96 -1.50 8.66 -13.91
C LYS A 96 -0.04 8.33 -14.24
N SER A 97 0.88 8.51 -13.29
CA SER A 97 2.32 8.25 -13.50
C SER A 97 2.68 6.77 -13.39
N GLY A 98 1.88 5.96 -12.68
CA GLY A 98 2.02 4.51 -12.61
C GLY A 98 1.48 3.79 -13.84
N GLN A 99 0.71 4.48 -14.69
CA GLN A 99 0.32 4.03 -16.02
C GLN A 99 1.37 4.45 -17.06
N VAL A 100 2.58 3.90 -16.99
CA VAL A 100 3.55 4.03 -18.08
C VAL A 100 3.81 2.64 -18.66
N SER A 101 3.12 2.42 -19.79
CA SER A 101 3.37 1.47 -20.88
C SER A 101 3.24 -0.02 -20.58
#